data_AF-R7UXY7-F1
#
_entry.id   AF-R7UXY7-F1
#
_cell.length_a   1.000
_cell.length_b   1.000
_cell.length_c   1.000
_cell.angle_alpha   90.00
_cell.angle_beta   90.00
_cell.angle_gamma   90.00
#
_symmetry.space_group_name_H-M   'P 1'
#
loop_
_entity.id
_entity.type
_entity.pdbx_description
1 polymer ?
#
loop_
_entity_poly.entity_id
_entity_poly.type
_entity_poly.pdbx_seq_one_letter_code
_entity_poly.pdbx_strand_id
1 'polypeptide(L)'
;PYNPHWDMAFNLCHPCAIQYDYVIRTETIAEDAKYILDILSQGLDAPLELEIVHTRSNNTVDDVVDPTFAKVIESFEKIPKYQLEQLKEVYKHDMEAFGYDFDVQSREAVCAYDEHVNDLCC
;
A
#
# COMPACT_ATOMS: atom_id res chain seq x y z
N PRO A 1 -2.19 -15.17 -20.87
CA PRO A 1 -0.79 -15.06 -20.41
C PRO A 1 -0.76 -14.68 -18.93
N TYR A 2 0.18 -15.23 -18.17
CA TYR A 2 0.41 -14.83 -16.79
C TYR A 2 0.94 -13.38 -16.75
N ASN A 3 0.44 -12.57 -15.82
CA ASN A 3 0.92 -11.20 -15.58
C ASN A 3 1.33 -11.07 -14.12
N PRO A 4 2.65 -10.99 -13.81
CA PRO A 4 3.14 -10.91 -12.44
C PRO A 4 2.68 -9.64 -11.72
N HIS A 5 2.22 -8.61 -12.45
CA HIS A 5 1.65 -7.41 -11.84
C HIS A 5 0.43 -7.71 -10.93
N TRP A 6 -0.30 -8.78 -11.22
CA TRP A 6 -1.50 -9.20 -10.47
C TRP A 6 -1.27 -10.46 -9.64
N ASP A 7 -0.02 -10.85 -9.41
CA ASP A 7 0.31 -11.95 -8.50
C ASP A 7 0.41 -11.43 -7.07
N MET A 8 0.33 -12.34 -6.12
CA MET A 8 0.45 -12.04 -4.69
C MET A 8 1.88 -11.60 -4.35
N ALA A 9 1.99 -10.57 -3.50
CA ALA A 9 3.28 -10.11 -2.99
C ALA A 9 4.02 -11.23 -2.25
N PHE A 10 3.30 -12.10 -1.55
CA PHE A 10 3.84 -13.30 -0.91
C PHE A 10 4.60 -14.20 -1.90
N ASN A 11 4.07 -14.35 -3.12
CA ASN A 11 4.71 -15.15 -4.17
C ASN A 11 5.91 -14.45 -4.79
N LEU A 12 5.81 -13.14 -5.01
CA LEU A 12 6.86 -12.37 -5.68
C LEU A 12 8.04 -12.05 -4.77
N CYS A 13 7.78 -11.78 -3.49
CA CYS A 13 8.77 -11.32 -2.52
C CYS A 13 9.31 -12.44 -1.62
N HIS A 14 8.67 -13.61 -1.57
CA HIS A 14 9.11 -14.74 -0.75
C HIS A 14 9.48 -14.35 0.69
N PRO A 15 8.56 -13.75 1.47
CA PRO A 15 8.87 -13.15 2.77
C PRO A 15 9.37 -14.16 3.82
N CYS A 16 9.09 -15.46 3.63
CA CYS A 16 9.61 -16.51 4.51
C CYS A 16 11.04 -16.96 4.17
N ALA A 17 11.52 -16.68 2.95
CA ALA A 17 12.84 -17.11 2.48
C ALA A 17 13.88 -15.99 2.47
N ILE A 18 13.43 -14.73 2.40
CA ILE A 18 14.28 -13.55 2.37
C ILE A 18 14.14 -12.80 3.70
N GLN A 19 15.27 -12.57 4.35
CA GLN A 19 15.32 -11.75 5.57
C GLN A 19 15.43 -10.28 5.16
N TYR A 20 14.28 -9.61 5.08
CA TYR A 20 14.21 -8.19 4.81
C TYR A 20 14.63 -7.38 6.04
N ASP A 21 15.51 -6.40 5.84
CA ASP A 21 15.84 -5.42 6.89
C ASP A 21 14.70 -4.40 7.09
N TYR A 22 13.98 -4.08 6.00
CA TYR A 22 12.89 -3.10 5.99
C TYR A 22 11.74 -3.55 5.08
N VAL A 23 10.51 -3.32 5.54
CA VAL A 23 9.27 -3.41 4.76
C VAL A 23 8.53 -2.10 4.98
N ILE A 24 8.13 -1.43 3.90
CA ILE A 24 7.53 -0.08 3.95
C ILE A 24 6.10 -0.11 3.42
N ARG A 25 5.29 0.88 3.79
CA ARG A 25 3.90 0.99 3.34
C ARG A 25 3.74 2.14 2.37
N THR A 26 2.76 2.01 1.48
CA THR A 26 2.50 3.04 0.46
C THR A 26 1.92 4.31 1.09
N GLU A 27 1.18 4.15 2.16
CA GLU A 27 0.48 5.17 2.92
C GLU A 27 1.46 6.07 3.68
N THR A 28 2.55 5.48 4.20
CA THR A 28 3.63 6.15 4.96
C THR A 28 4.91 6.29 4.15
N ILE A 29 4.86 6.10 2.82
CA ILE A 29 6.07 5.97 1.98
C ILE A 29 7.04 7.15 2.11
N ALA A 30 6.54 8.37 2.28
CA ALA A 30 7.38 9.55 2.44
C ALA A 30 8.16 9.55 3.77
N GLU A 31 7.51 9.08 4.84
CA GLU A 31 8.08 9.00 6.19
C GLU A 31 9.06 7.83 6.28
N ASP A 32 8.64 6.66 5.80
CA ASP A 32 9.46 5.45 5.76
C ASP A 32 10.73 5.67 4.93
N ALA A 33 10.59 6.26 3.74
CA ALA A 33 11.72 6.47 2.86
C ALA A 33 12.69 7.51 3.43
N LYS A 34 12.19 8.57 4.09
CA LYS A 34 13.04 9.51 4.82
C LYS A 34 13.82 8.82 5.94
N TYR A 35 13.17 7.99 6.74
CA TYR A 35 13.79 7.25 7.83
C TYR A 35 14.89 6.30 7.32
N ILE A 36 14.60 5.54 6.26
CA ILE A 36 15.56 4.62 5.65
C ILE A 36 16.77 5.38 5.10
N LEU A 37 16.56 6.51 4.41
CA LEU A 37 17.67 7.31 3.91
C LEU A 37 18.54 7.90 5.02
N ASP A 38 17.95 8.30 6.14
CA ASP A 38 18.71 8.77 7.31
C ASP A 38 19.63 7.66 7.84
N ILE A 39 19.12 6.43 7.98
CA ILE A 39 19.95 5.28 8.37
C ILE A 39 21.07 5.04 7.36
N LEU A 40 20.75 5.00 6.07
CA LEU A 40 21.73 4.72 5.01
C LEU A 40 22.77 5.84 4.85
N SER A 41 22.46 7.04 5.31
CA SER A 41 23.39 8.18 5.28
C SER A 41 24.43 8.16 6.39
N GLN A 42 24.29 7.28 7.39
CA GLN A 42 25.25 7.15 8.48
C GLN A 42 26.62 6.71 7.93
N GLY A 43 27.59 7.60 7.99
CA GLY A 43 28.96 7.36 7.51
C GLY A 43 29.26 7.93 6.11
N LEU A 44 28.32 8.65 5.50
CA LEU A 44 28.56 9.44 4.30
C LEU A 44 28.95 10.88 4.66
N ASP A 45 29.71 11.53 3.77
CA ASP A 45 30.12 12.94 3.93
C ASP A 45 28.94 13.92 3.76
N ALA A 46 27.85 13.47 3.16
CA ALA A 46 26.62 14.24 2.97
C ALA A 46 25.37 13.33 3.12
N PRO A 47 24.25 13.86 3.63
CA PRO A 47 23.02 13.10 3.77
C PRO A 47 22.44 12.70 2.41
N LEU A 48 21.78 11.53 2.37
CA LEU A 48 20.97 11.13 1.24
C LEU A 48 19.62 11.81 1.36
N GLU A 49 19.23 12.58 0.34
CA GLU A 49 17.92 13.23 0.29
C GLU A 49 17.09 12.61 -0.84
N LEU A 50 15.81 12.34 -0.54
CA LEU A 50 14.83 12.02 -1.57
C LEU A 50 14.48 13.30 -2.32
N GLU A 51 15.00 13.44 -3.52
CA GLU A 51 14.36 14.30 -4.51
C GLU A 51 13.07 13.61 -4.95
N ILE A 52 11.94 13.95 -4.31
CA ILE A 52 10.62 13.49 -4.75
C ILE A 52 10.28 14.24 -6.05
N VAL A 53 10.81 13.76 -7.18
CA VAL A 53 10.58 14.33 -8.53
C VAL A 53 9.12 14.17 -8.97
N HIS A 54 8.41 13.24 -8.34
CA HIS A 54 6.99 12.99 -8.55
C HIS A 54 6.22 13.29 -7.27
N THR A 55 6.31 14.53 -6.78
CA THR A 55 5.20 15.03 -5.99
C THR A 55 4.02 15.09 -6.94
N ARG A 56 3.01 14.22 -6.72
CA ARG A 56 1.65 14.69 -6.97
C ARG A 56 1.60 16.05 -6.30
N SER A 57 1.25 17.09 -7.07
CA SER A 57 1.16 18.43 -6.52
C SER A 57 0.38 18.38 -5.22
N ASN A 58 0.65 19.35 -4.34
CA ASN A 58 -0.01 19.62 -3.06
C ASN A 58 -1.55 19.70 -3.07
N ASN A 59 -2.20 19.22 -4.13
CA ASN A 59 -3.60 18.95 -4.23
C ASN A 59 -3.92 17.92 -3.15
N THR A 60 -4.63 18.40 -2.15
CA THR A 60 -5.54 17.59 -1.34
C THR A 60 -6.24 16.56 -2.25
N VAL A 61 -6.65 15.42 -1.69
CA VAL A 61 -7.48 14.42 -2.40
C VAL A 61 -8.72 15.08 -3.06
N ASP A 62 -9.13 16.26 -2.57
CA ASP A 62 -10.21 17.09 -3.12
C ASP A 62 -9.87 17.87 -4.40
N ASP A 63 -8.61 18.24 -4.67
CA ASP A 63 -8.34 19.33 -5.62
C ASP A 63 -8.23 18.89 -7.10
N VAL A 64 -7.90 17.63 -7.40
CA VAL A 64 -8.12 17.05 -8.74
C VAL A 64 -8.26 15.53 -8.60
N VAL A 65 -9.45 15.05 -8.24
CA VAL A 65 -9.81 13.69 -8.69
C VAL A 65 -9.92 13.80 -10.21
N ASP A 66 -8.89 13.34 -10.93
CA ASP A 66 -8.96 13.18 -12.38
C ASP A 66 -10.33 12.53 -12.68
N PRO A 67 -11.19 13.14 -13.51
CA PRO A 67 -12.51 12.59 -13.79
C PRO A 67 -12.44 11.16 -14.33
N THR A 68 -11.29 10.74 -14.86
CA THR A 68 -10.98 9.35 -15.20
C THR A 68 -10.82 8.47 -13.97
N PHE A 69 -10.08 8.94 -12.97
CA PHE A 69 -9.88 8.24 -11.69
C PHE A 69 -11.19 8.15 -10.88
N ALA A 70 -11.99 9.21 -10.84
CA ALA A 70 -13.32 9.20 -10.23
C ALA A 70 -14.22 8.11 -10.84
N LYS A 71 -14.21 7.97 -12.16
CA LYS A 71 -14.96 6.94 -12.89
C LYS A 71 -14.44 5.53 -12.61
N VAL A 72 -13.13 5.37 -12.41
CA VAL A 72 -12.52 4.09 -12.02
C VAL A 72 -13.01 3.70 -10.62
N ILE A 73 -13.03 4.62 -9.65
CA ILE A 73 -13.56 4.37 -8.30
C ILE A 73 -15.05 3.97 -8.37
N GLU A 74 -15.87 4.74 -9.09
CA GLU A 74 -17.31 4.42 -9.27
C GLU A 74 -17.53 3.04 -9.91
N SER A 75 -16.61 2.61 -10.79
CA SER A 75 -16.69 1.29 -11.39
C SER A 75 -16.41 0.15 -10.39
N PHE A 76 -15.53 0.38 -9.41
CA PHE A 76 -15.24 -0.59 -8.36
C PHE A 76 -16.40 -0.72 -7.36
N GLU A 77 -17.16 0.35 -7.14
CA GLU A 77 -18.41 0.29 -6.36
C GLU A 77 -19.47 -0.60 -7.01
N LYS A 78 -19.33 -1.01 -8.27
CA LYS A 78 -20.29 -1.89 -8.95
C LYS A 78 -19.90 -3.38 -8.86
N ILE A 79 -18.74 -3.71 -8.30
CA ILE A 79 -18.27 -5.10 -8.16
C ILE A 79 -19.20 -5.85 -7.18
N PRO A 80 -19.88 -6.93 -7.59
CA PRO A 80 -20.71 -7.73 -6.70
C PRO A 80 -19.95 -8.25 -5.48
N LYS A 81 -20.62 -8.33 -4.32
CA LYS A 81 -20.00 -8.80 -3.07
C LYS A 81 -19.33 -10.16 -3.19
N TYR A 82 -19.93 -11.10 -3.93
CA TYR A 82 -19.32 -12.43 -4.12
C TYR A 82 -17.96 -12.36 -4.85
N GLN A 83 -17.76 -11.39 -5.75
CA GLN A 83 -16.46 -11.21 -6.42
C GLN A 83 -15.44 -10.60 -5.46
N LEU A 84 -15.87 -9.70 -4.57
CA LEU A 84 -15.02 -9.15 -3.51
C LEU A 84 -14.60 -10.24 -2.52
N GLU A 85 -15.49 -11.17 -2.16
CA GLU A 85 -15.15 -12.35 -1.36
C GLU A 85 -14.12 -13.24 -2.06
N GLN A 86 -14.29 -13.51 -3.36
CA GLN A 86 -13.31 -14.27 -4.14
C GLN A 86 -11.94 -13.56 -4.22
N LEU A 87 -11.93 -12.25 -4.43
CA LEU A 87 -10.71 -11.46 -4.44
C LEU A 87 -10.04 -11.45 -3.06
N LYS A 88 -10.82 -11.35 -1.98
CA LYS A 88 -10.33 -11.43 -0.61
C LYS A 88 -9.62 -12.75 -0.36
N GLU A 89 -10.19 -13.87 -0.81
CA GLU A 89 -9.55 -15.18 -0.70
C GLU A 89 -8.26 -15.30 -1.53
N VAL A 90 -8.21 -14.68 -2.72
CA VAL A 90 -6.99 -14.66 -3.54
C VAL A 90 -5.85 -13.94 -2.82
N TYR A 91 -6.09 -12.76 -2.24
CA TYR A 91 -5.04 -11.95 -1.61
C TYR A 91 -4.91 -12.17 -0.09
N LYS A 92 -5.56 -13.20 0.45
CA LYS A 92 -5.62 -13.46 1.90
C LYS A 92 -4.25 -13.53 2.57
N HIS A 93 -3.30 -14.24 1.96
CA HIS A 93 -1.96 -14.37 2.54
C HIS A 93 -1.17 -13.07 2.56
N ASP A 94 -1.36 -12.20 1.57
CA ASP A 94 -0.75 -10.87 1.58
C ASP A 94 -1.34 -10.02 2.71
N MET A 95 -2.67 -10.00 2.82
CA MET A 95 -3.38 -9.29 3.87
C MET A 95 -2.93 -9.76 5.27
N GLU A 96 -2.89 -11.06 5.51
CA GLU A 96 -2.40 -11.64 6.77
C GLU A 96 -0.92 -11.30 7.03
N ALA A 97 -0.06 -11.38 6.01
CA ALA A 97 1.37 -11.13 6.17
C ALA A 97 1.69 -9.67 6.50
N PHE A 98 0.90 -8.72 5.99
CA PHE A 98 1.12 -7.27 6.17
C PHE A 98 0.16 -6.62 7.16
N GLY A 99 -0.74 -7.39 7.77
CA GLY A 99 -1.64 -6.90 8.83
C GLY A 99 -2.84 -6.10 8.36
N TYR A 100 -3.31 -6.38 7.16
CA TYR A 100 -4.53 -5.81 6.59
C TYR A 100 -5.66 -6.83 6.61
N ASP A 101 -6.89 -6.34 6.50
CA ASP A 101 -8.07 -7.12 6.15
C ASP A 101 -8.99 -6.24 5.26
N PHE A 102 -10.03 -6.85 4.69
CA PHE A 102 -11.03 -6.17 3.89
C PHE A 102 -12.44 -6.53 4.36
N ASP A 103 -13.22 -5.54 4.77
CA ASP A 103 -14.64 -5.71 5.07
C ASP A 103 -15.44 -5.61 3.77
N VAL A 104 -15.98 -6.73 3.30
CA VAL A 104 -16.80 -6.80 2.08
C VAL A 104 -18.14 -6.06 2.23
N GLN A 105 -18.64 -5.91 3.46
CA GLN A 105 -19.91 -5.23 3.73
C GLN A 105 -19.76 -3.72 3.61
N SER A 106 -18.79 -3.12 4.30
CA SER A 106 -18.49 -1.68 4.19
C SER A 106 -17.68 -1.33 2.94
N ARG A 107 -16.98 -2.32 2.36
CA ARG A 107 -16.05 -2.21 1.22
C ARG A 107 -14.83 -1.37 1.55
N GLU A 108 -14.35 -1.50 2.77
CA GLU A 108 -13.22 -0.76 3.30
C GLU A 108 -12.09 -1.73 3.63
N ALA A 109 -10.86 -1.30 3.36
CA ALA A 109 -9.68 -1.95 3.93
C ALA A 109 -9.60 -1.56 5.40
N VAL A 110 -9.27 -2.53 6.25
CA VAL A 110 -9.12 -2.35 7.70
C VAL A 110 -7.78 -2.91 8.14
N CYS A 111 -7.32 -2.49 9.31
CA CYS A 111 -6.09 -3.01 9.89
C CYS A 111 -6.40 -4.11 10.89
N ALA A 112 -5.75 -5.25 10.71
CA ALA A 112 -6.00 -6.44 11.48
C ALA A 112 -5.20 -6.46 12.80
N TYR A 113 -4.07 -5.75 12.87
CA TYR A 113 -3.12 -5.87 13.99
C TYR A 113 -2.80 -4.57 14.75
N ASP A 114 -2.90 -3.37 14.16
CA ASP A 114 -2.66 -2.11 14.89
C ASP A 114 -3.52 -0.95 14.38
N GLU A 115 -4.20 -0.26 15.30
CA GLU A 115 -4.78 1.06 15.10
C GLU A 115 -3.74 2.10 15.55
N HIS A 116 -3.13 2.82 14.61
CA HIS A 116 -2.31 3.99 14.95
C HIS A 116 -3.18 5.25 14.96
N VAL A 117 -2.67 6.28 15.65
CA VAL A 117 -3.35 7.57 15.88
C VAL A 117 -4.01 8.10 14.60
N ASN A 118 -5.34 8.29 14.65
CA ASN A 118 -6.26 8.77 13.59
C ASN A 118 -6.91 7.73 12.67
N ASP A 119 -7.11 6.47 13.11
CA ASP A 119 -7.88 5.44 12.38
C ASP A 119 -7.34 5.11 10.98
N LEU A 120 -6.11 5.52 10.68
CA LEU A 120 -5.43 5.16 9.44
C LEU A 120 -4.64 3.89 9.68
N CYS A 121 -4.75 3.00 8.70
CA CYS A 121 -4.02 1.77 8.68
C CYS A 121 -2.50 2.00 8.73
N CYS A 122 -1.84 1.46 9.74
CA CYS A 122 -0.38 1.45 9.90
C CYS A 122 0.18 0.05 9.83
#